data_AF-A0A849SHF2-F1
#
_entry.id   AF-A0A849SHF2-F1
#
_cell.length_a   1.000
_cell.length_b   1.000
_cell.length_c   1.000
_cell.angle_alpha   90.00
_cell.angle_beta   90.00
_cell.angle_gamma   90.00
#
_symmetry.space_group_name_H-M   'P 1'
#
loop_
_entity.id
_entity.type
_entity.pdbx_description
1 polymer ?
#
loop_
_entity_poly.entity_id
_entity_poly.type
_entity_poly.pdbx_seq_one_letter_code
_entity_poly.pdbx_strand_id
1 'polypeptide(L)'
;MHFLDAWTELSFLDLGRLLAPIAMIVAATFLPGARTVRFTALGVALLLPLLGELALPLGWTLAWSALWIAIAWWGSGKGEGEPRAITRARGALESGTVGLGLGLALIAFLGAAVVRQDLSPEDARRTSWGLLVLGTGYLNLMLRRHLRRAALAFGAMGLGLQVLHGAARGVQLPDELPPAGALWLATAVAAGPALRLGWLRERTTGSAWVNDAHDLHD
;
A
#
# COMPACT_ATOMS: atom_id res chain seq x y z
N MET A 1 -16.18 -22.86 -5.96
CA MET A 1 -16.87 -21.77 -6.67
C MET A 1 -15.83 -20.85 -7.31
N HIS A 2 -16.06 -20.34 -8.51
CA HIS A 2 -15.02 -19.62 -9.25
C HIS A 2 -14.79 -18.23 -8.66
N PHE A 3 -13.54 -17.81 -8.54
CA PHE A 3 -13.11 -16.46 -8.14
C PHE A 3 -13.96 -15.35 -8.81
N LEU A 4 -14.31 -15.53 -10.08
CA LEU A 4 -15.14 -14.60 -10.84
C LEU A 4 -16.56 -14.48 -10.27
N ASP A 5 -17.17 -15.60 -9.86
CA ASP A 5 -18.53 -15.64 -9.32
C ASP A 5 -18.64 -14.75 -8.07
N ALA A 6 -17.61 -14.81 -7.20
CA ALA A 6 -17.55 -13.98 -6.01
C ALA A 6 -17.68 -12.48 -6.36
N TRP A 7 -17.02 -12.00 -7.41
CA TRP A 7 -17.08 -10.59 -7.81
C TRP A 7 -18.33 -10.23 -8.61
N THR A 8 -18.84 -11.13 -9.45
CA THR A 8 -20.00 -10.87 -10.32
C THR A 8 -21.32 -10.85 -9.57
N GLU A 9 -21.40 -11.46 -8.39
CA GLU A 9 -22.60 -11.46 -7.54
C GLU A 9 -22.79 -10.16 -6.74
N LEU A 10 -21.81 -9.23 -6.75
CA LEU A 10 -21.91 -7.98 -6.01
C LEU A 10 -22.84 -6.97 -6.66
N SER A 11 -23.50 -6.18 -5.81
CA SER A 11 -24.17 -4.96 -6.25
C SER A 11 -23.14 -3.97 -6.84
N PHE A 12 -23.57 -3.13 -7.78
CA PHE A 12 -22.70 -2.09 -8.36
C PHE A 12 -22.12 -1.15 -7.29
N LEU A 13 -22.89 -0.87 -6.23
CA LEU A 13 -22.46 -0.03 -5.12
C LEU A 13 -21.36 -0.69 -4.30
N ASP A 14 -21.47 -1.99 -4.02
CA ASP A 14 -20.42 -2.74 -3.30
C ASP A 14 -19.15 -2.88 -4.12
N LEU A 15 -19.29 -3.13 -5.41
CA LEU A 15 -18.16 -3.16 -6.33
C LEU A 15 -17.43 -1.81 -6.33
N GLY A 16 -18.18 -0.70 -6.45
CA GLY A 16 -17.63 0.65 -6.39
C GLY A 16 -16.94 0.94 -5.05
N ARG A 17 -17.56 0.56 -3.93
CA ARG A 17 -17.01 0.72 -2.58
C ARG A 17 -15.69 -0.02 -2.40
N LEU A 18 -15.58 -1.25 -2.91
CA LEU A 18 -14.37 -2.06 -2.83
C LEU A 18 -13.26 -1.57 -3.77
N LEU A 19 -13.61 -1.18 -5.00
CA LEU A 19 -12.61 -0.77 -6.00
C LEU A 19 -12.12 0.67 -5.81
N ALA A 20 -12.92 1.55 -5.21
CA ALA A 20 -12.56 2.96 -5.00
C ALA A 20 -11.17 3.16 -4.35
N PRO A 21 -10.84 2.57 -3.18
CA PRO A 21 -9.51 2.75 -2.56
C PRO A 21 -8.38 2.21 -3.45
N ILE A 22 -8.58 1.10 -4.15
CA ILE A 22 -7.59 0.54 -5.09
C ILE A 22 -7.38 1.54 -6.24
N ALA A 23 -8.46 2.01 -6.86
CA ALA A 23 -8.40 2.96 -7.97
C ALA A 23 -7.69 4.26 -7.57
N MET A 24 -7.91 4.76 -6.36
CA MET A 24 -7.21 5.93 -5.84
C MET A 24 -5.71 5.68 -5.67
N ILE A 25 -5.30 4.53 -5.12
CA ILE A 25 -3.88 4.17 -4.96
C ILE A 25 -3.22 3.99 -6.34
N VAL A 26 -3.90 3.33 -7.28
CA VAL A 26 -3.45 3.20 -8.67
C VAL A 26 -3.28 4.57 -9.32
N ALA A 27 -4.26 5.47 -9.20
CA ALA A 27 -4.17 6.83 -9.72
C ALA A 27 -2.97 7.58 -9.13
N ALA A 28 -2.71 7.46 -7.82
CA ALA A 28 -1.54 8.04 -7.17
C ALA A 28 -0.20 7.47 -7.65
N THR A 29 -0.20 6.24 -8.15
CA THR A 29 0.98 5.61 -8.76
C THR A 29 1.37 6.28 -10.08
N PHE A 30 0.42 6.87 -10.81
CA PHE A 30 0.68 7.53 -12.09
C PHE A 30 0.72 9.05 -11.99
N LEU A 31 -0.20 9.65 -11.23
CA LEU A 31 -0.30 11.10 -11.10
C LEU A 31 0.78 11.66 -10.14
N PRO A 32 1.62 12.61 -10.58
CA PRO A 32 2.54 13.31 -9.71
C PRO A 32 1.78 14.30 -8.80
N GLY A 33 2.48 14.87 -7.82
CA GLY A 33 1.96 15.93 -6.95
C GLY A 33 1.68 15.51 -5.51
N ALA A 34 2.09 16.38 -4.59
CA ALA A 34 1.76 16.30 -3.18
C ALA A 34 0.24 16.29 -2.92
N ARG A 35 -0.53 16.98 -3.76
CA ARG A 35 -2.00 16.98 -3.71
C ARG A 35 -2.57 15.59 -3.98
N THR A 36 -2.04 14.88 -4.96
CA THR A 36 -2.48 13.52 -5.33
C THR A 36 -2.30 12.56 -4.16
N VAL A 37 -1.14 12.58 -3.49
CA VAL A 37 -0.86 11.76 -2.29
C VAL A 37 -1.86 12.10 -1.19
N ARG A 38 -2.07 13.40 -0.93
CA ARG A 38 -2.99 13.87 0.11
C ARG A 38 -4.43 13.45 -0.16
N PHE A 39 -4.94 13.67 -1.37
CA PHE A 39 -6.30 13.27 -1.76
C PHE A 39 -6.48 11.76 -1.71
N THR A 40 -5.49 11.00 -2.16
CA THR A 40 -5.52 9.54 -2.12
C THR A 40 -5.61 9.04 -0.70
N ALA A 41 -4.69 9.49 0.16
CA ALA A 41 -4.66 9.06 1.55
C ALA A 41 -5.90 9.50 2.34
N LEU A 42 -6.43 10.70 2.07
CA LEU A 42 -7.70 11.16 2.65
C LEU A 42 -8.90 10.34 2.20
N GLY A 43 -9.00 10.05 0.90
CA GLY A 43 -10.11 9.24 0.39
C GLY A 43 -10.05 7.81 0.93
N VAL A 44 -8.86 7.21 1.03
CA VAL A 44 -8.70 5.91 1.69
C VAL A 44 -9.13 6.00 3.16
N ALA A 45 -8.67 7.01 3.90
CA ALA A 45 -9.06 7.20 5.31
C ALA A 45 -10.59 7.30 5.50
N LEU A 46 -11.29 7.96 4.56
CA LEU A 46 -12.74 8.13 4.55
C LEU A 46 -13.48 6.84 4.17
N LEU A 47 -12.91 6.05 3.26
CA LEU A 47 -13.53 4.82 2.75
C LEU A 47 -13.34 3.64 3.71
N LEU A 48 -12.26 3.63 4.52
CA LEU A 48 -11.96 2.54 5.46
C LEU A 48 -13.12 2.13 6.39
N PRO A 49 -13.85 3.06 7.05
CA PRO A 49 -15.00 2.70 7.89
C PRO A 49 -16.14 2.04 7.13
N LEU A 50 -16.21 2.23 5.82
CA LEU A 50 -17.22 1.65 4.95
C LEU A 50 -16.81 0.26 4.45
N LEU A 51 -15.57 -0.17 4.67
CA LEU A 51 -15.05 -1.46 4.22
C LEU A 51 -15.29 -2.55 5.27
N GLY A 52 -16.42 -3.25 5.14
CA GLY A 52 -16.70 -4.46 5.94
C GLY A 52 -15.62 -5.55 5.86
N GLU A 53 -14.84 -5.58 4.77
CA GLU A 53 -13.78 -6.57 4.55
C GLU A 53 -12.58 -6.48 5.50
N LEU A 54 -12.42 -5.35 6.22
CA LEU A 54 -11.40 -5.29 7.26
C LEU A 54 -11.72 -6.25 8.41
N ALA A 55 -12.99 -6.54 8.68
CA ALA A 55 -13.45 -7.36 9.81
C ALA A 55 -12.78 -7.00 11.14
N LEU A 56 -12.49 -5.70 11.34
CA LEU A 56 -11.81 -5.17 12.52
C LEU A 56 -12.81 -4.52 13.49
N PRO A 57 -12.53 -4.57 14.80
CA PRO A 57 -13.21 -3.73 15.78
C PRO A 57 -13.08 -2.24 15.41
N LEU A 58 -14.11 -1.45 15.71
CA LEU A 58 -14.17 -0.03 15.34
C LEU A 58 -12.91 0.75 15.76
N GLY A 59 -12.35 0.48 16.93
CA GLY A 59 -11.12 1.13 17.40
C GLY A 59 -9.93 0.94 16.46
N TRP A 60 -9.76 -0.25 15.88
CA TRP A 60 -8.69 -0.52 14.92
C TRP A 60 -8.95 0.12 13.56
N THR A 61 -10.21 0.17 13.12
CA THR A 61 -10.60 0.90 11.91
C THR A 61 -10.28 2.38 12.03
N LEU A 62 -10.59 2.99 13.19
CA LEU A 62 -10.24 4.38 13.49
C LEU A 62 -8.73 4.60 13.55
N ALA A 63 -7.96 3.67 14.12
CA ALA A 63 -6.50 3.72 14.13
C ALA A 63 -5.90 3.67 12.71
N TRP A 64 -6.49 2.86 11.83
CA TRP A 64 -6.11 2.84 10.41
C TRP A 64 -6.46 4.15 9.71
N SER A 65 -7.67 4.69 9.89
CA SER A 65 -8.04 6.00 9.35
C SER A 65 -7.10 7.11 9.84
N ALA A 66 -6.73 7.10 11.13
CA ALA A 66 -5.77 8.05 11.69
C ALA A 66 -4.38 7.94 11.06
N LEU A 67 -3.90 6.72 10.80
CA LEU A 67 -2.62 6.49 10.11
C LEU A 67 -2.67 7.06 8.68
N TRP A 68 -3.75 6.83 7.93
CA TRP A 68 -3.91 7.38 6.58
C TRP A 68 -4.03 8.90 6.58
N ILE A 69 -4.67 9.50 7.59
CA ILE A 69 -4.66 10.96 7.80
C ILE A 69 -3.23 11.44 8.07
N ALA A 70 -2.45 10.75 8.89
CA ALA A 70 -1.04 11.10 9.12
C ALA A 70 -0.22 11.05 7.82
N ILE A 71 -0.41 10.00 7.01
CA ILE A 71 0.22 9.89 5.67
C ILE A 71 -0.21 11.05 4.77
N ALA A 72 -1.49 11.43 4.77
CA ALA A 72 -1.99 12.53 3.95
C ALA A 72 -1.34 13.88 4.32
N TRP A 73 -1.01 14.12 5.59
CA TRP A 73 -0.45 15.39 6.05
C TRP A 73 1.07 15.41 5.94
N TRP A 74 1.73 14.29 6.23
CA TRP A 74 3.20 14.24 6.29
C TRP A 74 3.83 13.70 5.00
N GLY A 75 3.08 12.95 4.20
CA GLY A 75 3.49 12.46 2.89
C GLY A 75 3.40 13.51 1.79
N SER A 76 2.61 14.58 1.97
CA SER A 76 2.47 15.66 1.00
C SER A 76 3.49 16.78 1.27
N GLY A 77 4.53 16.91 0.43
CA GLY A 77 5.56 17.96 0.59
C GLY A 77 5.22 19.33 0.03
N LYS A 78 6.03 20.33 0.42
CA LYS A 78 5.89 21.71 -0.06
C LYS A 78 6.58 21.85 -1.42
N GLY A 79 5.81 21.67 -2.49
CA GLY A 79 6.28 21.90 -3.86
C GLY A 79 7.24 20.81 -4.32
N GLU A 80 6.80 19.99 -5.25
CA GLU A 80 7.70 19.06 -5.94
C GLU A 80 8.53 19.91 -6.91
N GLY A 81 9.74 20.29 -6.51
CA GLY A 81 10.74 20.72 -7.48
C GLY A 81 10.89 19.62 -8.53
N GLU A 82 10.97 19.99 -9.80
CA GLU A 82 11.21 19.02 -10.87
C GLU A 82 12.41 18.14 -10.50
N PRO A 83 12.34 16.81 -10.70
CA PRO A 83 13.49 15.95 -10.47
C PRO A 83 14.66 16.51 -11.27
N ARG A 84 15.76 16.88 -10.58
CA ARG A 84 16.98 17.30 -11.25
C ARG A 84 17.39 16.17 -12.20
N ALA A 85 17.53 16.50 -13.48
CA ALA A 85 18.00 15.54 -14.48
C ALA A 85 19.46 15.21 -14.16
N ILE A 86 19.70 14.05 -13.54
CA ILE A 86 21.06 13.55 -13.29
C ILE A 86 21.21 12.13 -13.87
N THR A 87 22.37 11.94 -14.47
CA THR A 87 22.88 10.76 -15.19
C THR A 87 22.51 9.45 -14.50
N ARG A 88 21.80 8.58 -15.24
CA ARG A 88 21.36 7.27 -14.76
C ARG A 88 22.57 6.41 -14.41
N ALA A 89 22.83 6.21 -13.12
CA ALA A 89 23.73 5.15 -12.67
C ALA A 89 23.18 3.79 -13.14
N ARG A 90 23.95 3.09 -13.98
CA ARG A 90 23.56 1.86 -14.69
C ARG A 90 23.06 0.75 -13.74
N GLY A 91 23.61 0.68 -12.53
CA GLY A 91 23.23 -0.31 -11.49
C GLY A 91 21.88 -0.05 -10.79
N ALA A 92 21.32 1.16 -10.85
CA ALA A 92 20.03 1.46 -10.22
C ALA A 92 18.83 0.87 -11.00
N LEU A 93 19.01 0.54 -12.28
CA LEU A 93 18.01 -0.18 -13.08
C LEU A 93 18.01 -1.68 -12.79
N GLU A 94 19.20 -2.25 -12.54
CA GLU A 94 19.36 -3.68 -12.27
C GLU A 94 18.73 -4.06 -10.94
N SER A 95 19.02 -3.32 -9.86
CA SER A 95 18.41 -3.54 -8.54
C SER A 95 16.87 -3.37 -8.56
N GLY A 96 16.36 -2.37 -9.28
CA GLY A 96 14.91 -2.16 -9.43
C GLY A 96 14.22 -3.28 -10.21
N THR A 97 14.89 -3.83 -11.24
CA THR A 97 14.33 -4.93 -12.06
C THR A 97 14.34 -6.25 -11.30
N VAL A 98 15.41 -6.56 -10.57
CA VAL A 98 15.48 -7.76 -9.70
C VAL A 98 14.46 -7.65 -8.57
N GLY A 99 14.36 -6.47 -7.94
CA GLY A 99 13.36 -6.18 -6.92
C GLY A 99 11.95 -6.45 -7.45
N LEU A 100 11.58 -5.82 -8.57
CA LEU A 100 10.29 -5.98 -9.25
C LEU A 100 9.99 -7.45 -9.59
N GLY A 101 10.95 -8.16 -10.19
CA GLY A 101 10.81 -9.56 -10.55
C GLY A 101 10.54 -10.44 -9.33
N LEU A 102 11.28 -10.22 -8.23
CA LEU A 102 11.10 -10.96 -6.99
C LEU A 102 9.74 -10.69 -6.35
N GLY A 103 9.31 -9.42 -6.29
CA GLY A 103 8.01 -9.11 -5.70
C GLY A 103 6.83 -9.57 -6.54
N LEU A 104 6.92 -9.51 -7.88
CA LEU A 104 5.92 -10.12 -8.76
C LEU A 104 5.87 -11.64 -8.57
N ALA A 105 7.02 -12.30 -8.43
CA ALA A 105 7.07 -13.73 -8.14
C ALA A 105 6.42 -14.07 -6.79
N LEU A 106 6.67 -13.26 -5.75
CA LEU A 106 6.03 -13.43 -4.44
C LEU A 106 4.52 -13.22 -4.49
N ILE A 107 4.04 -12.20 -5.20
CA ILE A 107 2.60 -11.95 -5.40
C ILE A 107 1.96 -13.11 -6.19
N ALA A 108 2.61 -13.58 -7.25
CA ALA A 108 2.14 -14.72 -8.03
C ALA A 108 2.09 -16.01 -7.20
N PHE A 109 3.11 -16.25 -6.37
CA PHE A 109 3.16 -17.38 -5.45
C PHE A 109 2.04 -17.31 -4.40
N LEU A 110 1.83 -16.14 -3.79
CA LEU A 110 0.71 -15.89 -2.87
C LEU A 110 -0.64 -16.10 -3.57
N GLY A 111 -0.82 -15.58 -4.78
CA GLY A 111 -2.03 -15.79 -5.58
C GLY A 111 -2.28 -17.26 -5.89
N ALA A 112 -1.25 -18.00 -6.29
CA ALA A 112 -1.33 -19.43 -6.53
C ALA A 112 -1.66 -20.22 -5.26
N ALA A 113 -1.09 -19.84 -4.11
CA ALA A 113 -1.40 -20.45 -2.82
C ALA A 113 -2.87 -20.25 -2.44
N VAL A 114 -3.41 -19.04 -2.65
CA VAL A 114 -4.81 -18.69 -2.39
C VAL A 114 -5.77 -19.44 -3.31
N VAL A 115 -5.46 -19.53 -4.62
CA VAL A 115 -6.33 -20.24 -5.60
C VAL A 115 -6.44 -21.73 -5.28
N ARG A 116 -5.45 -22.31 -4.58
CA ARG A 116 -5.49 -23.72 -4.16
C ARG A 116 -6.31 -23.96 -2.90
N GLN A 117 -6.73 -22.91 -2.19
CA GLN A 117 -7.56 -23.04 -1.00
C GLN A 117 -9.05 -23.09 -1.38
N ASP A 118 -9.79 -24.00 -0.76
CA ASP A 118 -11.25 -24.04 -0.88
C ASP A 118 -11.84 -23.02 0.08
N LEU A 119 -11.95 -21.77 -0.39
CA LEU A 119 -12.43 -20.64 0.39
C LEU A 119 -13.91 -20.40 0.15
N SER A 120 -14.60 -19.92 1.19
CA SER A 120 -15.93 -19.33 1.03
C SER A 120 -15.87 -18.15 0.04
N PRO A 121 -16.95 -17.80 -0.67
CA PRO A 121 -16.96 -16.66 -1.58
C PRO A 121 -16.57 -15.33 -0.90
N GLU A 122 -16.90 -15.16 0.38
CA GLU A 122 -16.53 -14.00 1.17
C GLU A 122 -15.03 -13.95 1.46
N ASP A 123 -14.44 -15.06 1.89
CA ASP A 123 -13.00 -15.12 2.17
C ASP A 123 -12.16 -15.03 0.89
N ALA A 124 -12.64 -15.61 -0.22
CA ALA A 124 -12.01 -15.46 -1.53
C ALA A 124 -11.99 -13.98 -1.98
N ARG A 125 -13.08 -13.24 -1.73
CA ARG A 125 -13.19 -11.81 -2.02
C ARG A 125 -12.25 -10.99 -1.13
N ARG A 126 -12.22 -11.23 0.18
CA ARG A 126 -11.26 -10.58 1.09
C ARG A 126 -9.84 -10.83 0.67
N THR A 127 -9.52 -12.08 0.39
CA THR A 127 -8.15 -12.48 0.05
C THR A 127 -7.70 -11.84 -1.27
N SER A 128 -8.57 -11.86 -2.29
CA SER A 128 -8.29 -11.22 -3.57
C SER A 128 -8.17 -9.69 -3.45
N TRP A 129 -9.03 -9.04 -2.67
CA TRP A 129 -8.94 -7.61 -2.37
C TRP A 129 -7.63 -7.28 -1.65
N GLY A 130 -7.26 -8.06 -0.63
CA GLY A 130 -6.00 -7.92 0.11
C GLY A 130 -4.78 -8.03 -0.80
N LEU A 131 -4.76 -9.01 -1.72
CA LEU A 131 -3.70 -9.18 -2.71
C LEU A 131 -3.62 -8.01 -3.69
N LEU A 132 -4.75 -7.48 -4.16
CA LEU A 132 -4.80 -6.32 -5.06
C LEU A 132 -4.23 -5.07 -4.38
N VAL A 133 -4.64 -4.79 -3.14
CA VAL A 133 -4.15 -3.65 -2.37
C VAL A 133 -2.65 -3.80 -2.08
N LEU A 134 -2.21 -4.99 -1.67
CA LEU A 134 -0.80 -5.31 -1.45
C LEU A 134 0.03 -5.11 -2.71
N GLY A 135 -0.41 -5.68 -3.83
CA GLY A 135 0.27 -5.58 -5.12
C GLY A 135 0.33 -4.16 -5.65
N THR A 136 -0.74 -3.37 -5.46
CA THR A 136 -0.75 -1.96 -5.84
C THR A 136 0.22 -1.14 -4.99
N GLY A 137 0.27 -1.38 -3.67
CA GLY A 137 1.25 -0.74 -2.79
C GLY A 137 2.68 -1.08 -3.17
N TYR A 138 2.95 -2.34 -3.47
CA TYR A 138 4.24 -2.81 -3.95
C TYR A 138 4.64 -2.16 -5.28
N LEU A 139 3.73 -2.12 -6.26
CA LEU A 139 3.95 -1.48 -7.55
C LEU A 139 4.25 0.03 -7.38
N ASN A 140 3.53 0.71 -6.49
CA ASN A 140 3.77 2.11 -6.18
C ASN A 140 5.18 2.34 -5.62
N LEU A 141 5.65 1.45 -4.73
CA LEU A 141 7.00 1.50 -4.18
C LEU A 141 8.07 1.34 -5.26
N MET A 142 7.90 0.39 -6.18
CA MET A 142 8.86 0.12 -7.24
C MET A 142 8.91 1.24 -8.29
N LEU A 143 7.75 1.81 -8.64
CA LEU A 143 7.65 2.84 -9.68
C LEU A 143 8.07 4.23 -9.19
N ARG A 144 8.11 4.47 -7.88
CA ARG A 144 8.36 5.81 -7.33
C ARG A 144 9.63 5.89 -6.48
N ARG A 145 10.63 6.61 -7.00
CA ARG A 145 11.90 6.94 -6.32
C ARG A 145 11.78 8.10 -5.33
N HIS A 146 10.65 8.26 -4.65
CA HIS A 146 10.37 9.42 -3.79
C HIS A 146 10.01 8.98 -2.37
N LEU A 147 10.86 9.31 -1.40
CA LEU A 147 10.78 8.78 -0.02
C LEU A 147 9.46 9.09 0.68
N ARG A 148 8.90 10.29 0.48
CA ARG A 148 7.59 10.64 1.08
C ARG A 148 6.41 9.87 0.48
N ARG A 149 6.54 9.41 -0.77
CA ARG A 149 5.48 8.62 -1.44
C ARG A 149 5.55 7.15 -1.07
N ALA A 150 6.72 6.66 -0.64
CA ALA A 150 6.87 5.32 -0.09
C ALA A 150 5.94 5.09 1.12
N ALA A 151 5.60 6.13 1.88
CA ALA A 151 4.62 6.03 2.97
C ALA A 151 3.22 5.60 2.49
N LEU A 152 2.78 6.09 1.31
CA LEU A 152 1.52 5.67 0.68
C LEU A 152 1.59 4.19 0.28
N ALA A 153 2.72 3.76 -0.28
CA ALA A 153 2.98 2.38 -0.63
C ALA A 153 2.99 1.45 0.58
N PHE A 154 3.69 1.84 1.66
CA PHE A 154 3.69 1.09 2.93
C PHE A 154 2.30 1.02 3.55
N GLY A 155 1.54 2.13 3.56
CA GLY A 155 0.16 2.16 4.02
C GLY A 155 -0.74 1.20 3.23
N ALA A 156 -0.62 1.19 1.91
CA ALA A 156 -1.33 0.25 1.05
C ALA A 156 -0.92 -1.21 1.33
N MET A 157 0.38 -1.52 1.36
CA MET A 157 0.85 -2.88 1.66
C MET A 157 0.37 -3.38 3.02
N GLY A 158 0.47 -2.54 4.05
CA GLY A 158 -0.01 -2.84 5.39
C GLY A 158 -1.51 -3.11 5.44
N LEU A 159 -2.31 -2.31 4.73
CA LEU A 159 -3.74 -2.51 4.62
C LEU A 159 -4.07 -3.83 3.91
N GLY A 160 -3.37 -4.16 2.83
CA GLY A 160 -3.51 -5.43 2.13
C GLY A 160 -3.22 -6.62 3.04
N LEU A 161 -2.12 -6.56 3.81
CA LEU A 161 -1.78 -7.58 4.80
C LEU A 161 -2.84 -7.70 5.90
N GLN A 162 -3.40 -6.59 6.37
CA GLN A 162 -4.44 -6.60 7.39
C GLN A 162 -5.69 -7.36 6.94
N VAL A 163 -6.05 -7.24 5.66
CA VAL A 163 -7.21 -7.94 5.07
C VAL A 163 -6.91 -9.41 4.92
N LEU A 164 -5.71 -9.75 4.41
CA LEU A 164 -5.27 -11.13 4.28
C LEU A 164 -5.26 -11.84 5.64
N HIS A 165 -4.88 -11.12 6.69
CA HIS A 165 -4.95 -11.61 8.07
C HIS A 165 -6.38 -11.83 8.55
N GLY A 166 -7.32 -10.95 8.16
CA GLY A 166 -8.75 -11.13 8.41
C GLY A 166 -9.30 -12.39 7.75
N ALA A 167 -8.91 -12.66 6.50
CA ALA A 167 -9.28 -13.88 5.79
C ALA A 167 -8.63 -15.14 6.41
N ALA A 168 -7.35 -15.06 6.82
CA ALA A 168 -6.64 -16.18 7.44
C ALA A 168 -7.28 -16.62 8.78
N ARG A 169 -7.83 -15.67 9.55
CA ARG A 169 -8.57 -16.00 10.79
C ARG A 169 -9.83 -16.82 10.57
N GLY A 170 -10.42 -16.78 9.39
CA GLY A 170 -11.57 -17.62 9.05
C GLY A 170 -11.20 -19.10 8.91
N VAL A 171 -9.90 -19.41 8.76
CA VAL A 171 -9.40 -20.75 8.39
C VAL A 171 -8.43 -21.33 9.42
N GLN A 172 -7.72 -20.51 10.21
CA GLN A 172 -6.70 -20.93 11.18
C GLN A 172 -7.15 -20.81 12.64
N LEU A 173 -6.51 -21.58 13.53
CA LEU A 173 -6.72 -21.52 14.97
C LEU A 173 -6.26 -20.15 15.54
N PRO A 174 -6.98 -19.56 16.52
CA PRO A 174 -6.73 -18.20 17.01
C PRO A 174 -5.30 -17.93 17.52
N ASP A 175 -4.61 -18.94 18.04
CA ASP A 175 -3.30 -18.81 18.67
C ASP A 175 -2.11 -18.86 17.69
N GLU A 176 -2.34 -19.21 16.43
CA GLU A 176 -1.29 -19.29 15.40
C GLU A 176 -1.06 -17.96 14.67
N LEU A 177 -1.99 -17.01 14.83
CA LEU A 177 -1.99 -15.75 14.10
C LEU A 177 -1.56 -14.58 14.98
N PRO A 178 -0.73 -13.66 14.47
CA PRO A 178 -0.36 -12.46 15.22
C PRO A 178 -1.59 -11.62 15.62
N PRO A 179 -1.50 -10.86 16.74
CA PRO A 179 -2.60 -10.01 17.17
C PRO A 179 -2.92 -8.95 16.11
N ALA A 180 -4.20 -8.54 16.03
CA ALA A 180 -4.65 -7.62 14.97
C ALA A 180 -3.82 -6.33 14.89
N GLY A 181 -3.37 -5.83 16.05
CA GLY A 181 -2.55 -4.63 16.14
C GLY A 181 -1.11 -4.77 15.64
N ALA A 182 -0.59 -5.99 15.48
CA ALA A 182 0.79 -6.20 15.04
C ALA A 182 1.00 -5.71 13.61
N LEU A 183 0.03 -5.93 12.71
CA LEU A 183 0.11 -5.48 11.32
C LEU A 183 0.00 -3.96 11.21
N TRP A 184 -0.90 -3.34 11.98
CA TRP A 184 -0.97 -1.90 12.09
C TRP A 184 0.37 -1.33 12.60
N LEU A 185 0.96 -1.92 13.64
CA LEU A 185 2.23 -1.47 14.22
C LEU A 185 3.38 -1.64 13.23
N ALA A 186 3.48 -2.79 12.56
CA ALA A 186 4.48 -3.04 11.53
C ALA A 186 4.37 -2.02 10.39
N THR A 187 3.13 -1.70 9.98
CA THR A 187 2.87 -0.68 8.96
C THR A 187 3.31 0.71 9.41
N ALA A 188 2.97 1.10 10.65
CA ALA A 188 3.40 2.36 11.23
C ALA A 188 4.92 2.46 11.34
N VAL A 189 5.59 1.36 11.72
CA VAL A 189 7.06 1.26 11.79
C VAL A 189 7.71 1.28 10.40
N ALA A 190 7.05 0.82 9.34
CA ALA A 190 7.56 0.92 7.98
C ALA A 190 7.34 2.32 7.38
N ALA A 191 6.13 2.87 7.53
CA ALA A 191 5.75 4.16 6.97
C ALA A 191 6.41 5.34 7.70
N GLY A 192 6.54 5.28 9.02
CA GLY A 192 7.09 6.34 9.86
C GLY A 192 8.52 6.75 9.48
N PRO A 193 9.49 5.82 9.37
CA PRO A 193 10.83 6.11 8.90
C PRO A 193 10.84 6.66 7.48
N ALA A 194 10.02 6.15 6.56
CA ALA A 194 9.94 6.68 5.20
C ALA A 194 9.51 8.16 5.19
N LEU A 195 8.50 8.50 6.00
CA LEU A 195 8.07 9.88 6.22
C LEU A 195 9.16 10.73 6.86
N ARG A 196 9.78 10.25 7.95
CA ARG A 196 10.82 10.95 8.69
C ARG A 196 12.04 11.24 7.81
N LEU A 197 12.52 10.23 7.08
CA LEU A 197 13.67 10.37 6.18
C LEU A 197 13.34 11.30 5.02
N GLY A 198 12.18 11.13 4.38
CA GLY A 198 11.74 12.04 3.32
C GLY A 198 11.58 13.49 3.81
N TRP A 199 11.18 13.68 5.07
CA TRP A 199 11.08 15.01 5.66
C TRP A 199 12.43 15.64 5.95
N LEU A 200 13.32 14.89 6.60
CA LEU A 200 14.66 15.33 6.95
C LEU A 200 15.44 15.70 5.68
N ARG A 201 15.34 14.86 4.66
CA ARG A 201 16.04 15.03 3.39
C ARG A 201 15.56 16.26 2.62
N GLU A 202 14.27 16.52 2.56
CA GLU A 202 13.74 17.74 1.94
C GLU A 202 14.23 18.99 2.68
N ARG A 203 14.39 18.93 4.02
CA ARG A 203 14.93 20.04 4.80
C ARG A 203 16.44 20.25 4.59
N THR A 204 17.22 19.20 4.44
CA THR A 204 18.68 19.29 4.35
C THR A 204 19.19 19.47 2.93
N THR A 205 18.57 18.81 1.95
CA THR A 205 19.04 18.76 0.55
C THR A 205 18.08 19.44 -0.43
N GLY A 206 16.92 19.92 0.04
CA GLY A 206 15.89 20.52 -0.82
C GLY A 206 15.09 19.52 -1.65
N SER A 207 15.35 18.21 -1.52
CA SER A 207 14.71 17.16 -2.32
C SER A 207 14.43 15.89 -1.50
N ALA A 208 13.33 15.20 -1.81
CA ALA A 208 12.97 13.90 -1.23
C ALA A 208 13.13 12.72 -2.22
N TRP A 209 13.71 12.97 -3.39
CA TRP A 209 14.05 11.95 -4.38
C TRP A 209 15.22 11.11 -3.91
N VAL A 210 15.16 9.79 -4.04
CA VAL A 210 16.21 8.86 -3.56
C VAL A 210 17.54 9.08 -4.29
N ASN A 211 17.48 9.39 -5.59
CA ASN A 211 18.65 9.51 -6.47
C ASN A 211 19.57 10.66 -6.09
N ASP A 212 19.03 11.79 -5.62
CA ASP A 212 19.76 13.03 -5.32
C ASP A 212 20.77 12.92 -4.15
N ALA A 213 20.98 11.73 -3.60
CA ALA A 213 21.91 11.47 -2.48
C ALA A 213 23.19 10.81 -2.97
N HIS A 214 23.16 10.22 -4.16
CA HIS A 214 24.35 9.63 -4.74
C HIS A 214 25.29 10.74 -5.28
N ASP A 215 24.74 11.91 -5.62
CA ASP A 215 25.52 13.05 -6.14
C ASP A 215 26.21 13.91 -5.07
N LEU A 216 26.10 13.53 -3.78
CA LEU A 216 26.78 14.24 -2.67
C LEU A 216 28.17 13.67 -2.36
N HIS A 217 28.57 12.58 -3.01
CA HIS A 217 29.82 11.85 -2.74
C HIS A 217 30.83 11.89 -3.90
N ASP A 218 30.52 12.60 -4.98
CA ASP A 218 31.44 12.91 -6.09
C ASP A 218 31.85 14.39 -6.05
#